data_AF-A0A534MI24-F1
#
_entry.id   AF-A0A534MI24-F1
#
_cell.length_a   1.000
_cell.length_b   1.000
_cell.length_c   1.000
_cell.angle_alpha   90.00
_cell.angle_beta   90.00
_cell.angle_gamma   90.00
#
_symmetry.space_group_name_H-M   'P 1'
#
loop_
_entity.id
_entity.type
_entity.pdbx_description
1 polymer ?
#
loop_
_entity_poly.entity_id
_entity_poly.type
_entity_poly.pdbx_seq_one_letter_code
_entity_poly.pdbx_strand_id
1 'polypeptide(L)'
;MPGWKSGPPKDDHGYLDLMSRAIFSAGLNWQMVEKKWPAFRKAFRDFSPEKVARLSERDIRALMQDSGIVRNEKKIRATVENARTILDLAKEHGSVKA
;
A
#
# COMPACT_ATOMS: atom_id res chain seq x y z
N MET A 1 -8.38 -11.47 13.20
CA MET A 1 -7.06 -11.24 13.82
C MET A 1 -6.23 -10.39 12.86
N PRO A 2 -5.37 -9.47 13.33
CA PRO A 2 -4.63 -8.59 12.42
C PRO A 2 -3.63 -9.38 11.56
N GLY A 3 -3.46 -9.00 10.29
CA GLY A 3 -2.71 -9.74 9.27
C GLY A 3 -1.19 -9.90 9.49
N TRP A 4 -0.62 -9.27 10.53
CA TRP A 4 0.84 -9.28 10.80
C TRP A 4 1.38 -10.58 11.42
N LYS A 5 0.52 -11.55 11.78
CA LYS A 5 0.97 -12.88 12.24
C LYS A 5 1.23 -13.89 11.11
N SER A 6 1.04 -13.50 9.86
CA SER A 6 1.54 -14.27 8.73
C SER A 6 3.03 -13.93 8.58
N GLY A 7 3.88 -14.94 8.36
CA GLY A 7 5.33 -14.76 8.24
C GLY A 7 5.75 -13.73 7.18
N PRO A 8 7.05 -13.49 6.97
CA PRO A 8 7.51 -12.46 6.06
C PRO A 8 6.84 -12.58 4.68
N PRO A 9 6.44 -11.47 4.05
CA PRO A 9 5.85 -11.51 2.71
C PRO A 9 6.73 -12.27 1.71
N LYS A 10 6.08 -12.94 0.76
CA LYS A 10 6.77 -13.82 -0.19
C LYS A 10 7.30 -13.08 -1.43
N ASP A 11 6.78 -11.88 -1.67
CA ASP A 11 6.99 -11.05 -2.85
C ASP A 11 6.85 -9.55 -2.51
N ASP A 12 7.25 -8.71 -3.45
CA ASP A 12 7.26 -7.25 -3.32
C ASP A 12 5.85 -6.66 -3.15
N HIS A 13 4.82 -7.32 -3.70
CA HIS A 13 3.42 -6.93 -3.50
C HIS A 13 3.03 -7.01 -2.02
N GLY A 14 3.38 -8.14 -1.38
CA GLY A 14 3.10 -8.35 0.03
C GLY A 14 3.89 -7.39 0.93
N TYR A 15 5.12 -7.02 0.55
CA TYR A 15 5.87 -5.97 1.26
C TYR A 15 5.20 -4.60 1.14
N LEU A 16 4.77 -4.20 -0.06
CA LEU A 16 4.08 -2.92 -0.25
C LEU A 16 2.73 -2.87 0.50
N ASP A 17 1.96 -3.97 0.49
CA ASP A 17 0.74 -4.13 1.28
C ASP A 17 1.04 -3.96 2.77
N LEU A 18 2.00 -4.70 3.31
CA LEU A 18 2.36 -4.67 4.73
C LEU A 18 2.85 -3.29 5.19
N MET A 19 3.74 -2.64 4.41
CA MET A 19 4.21 -1.28 4.69
C MET A 19 3.06 -0.28 4.67
N SER A 20 2.16 -0.40 3.69
CA SER A 20 0.98 0.47 3.59
C SER A 20 0.05 0.28 4.78
N ARG A 21 -0.15 -0.96 5.27
CA ARG A 21 -0.92 -1.22 6.51
C ARG A 21 -0.37 -0.46 7.69
N ALA A 22 0.95 -0.47 7.88
CA ALA A 22 1.60 0.26 8.96
C ALA A 22 1.38 1.77 8.83
N ILE A 23 1.56 2.34 7.63
CA ILE A 23 1.33 3.76 7.34
C ILE A 23 -0.12 4.16 7.64
N PHE A 24 -1.11 3.40 7.15
CA PHE A 24 -2.51 3.73 7.34
C PHE A 24 -2.99 3.50 8.78
N SER A 25 -2.38 2.58 9.52
CA SER A 25 -2.69 2.34 10.94
C SER A 25 -2.08 3.37 11.88
N ALA A 26 -1.03 4.09 11.47
CA ALA A 26 -0.39 5.12 12.30
C ALA A 26 -1.39 6.21 12.71
N GLY A 27 -1.65 6.33 14.02
CA GLY A 27 -2.57 7.31 14.60
C GLY A 27 -4.06 6.98 14.45
N LEU A 28 -4.43 5.75 14.09
CA LEU A 28 -5.83 5.32 13.94
C LEU A 28 -6.09 3.99 14.68
N ASN A 29 -7.36 3.69 14.93
CA ASN A 29 -7.75 2.36 15.43
C ASN A 29 -7.46 1.30 14.36
N TRP A 30 -6.51 0.42 14.65
CA TRP A 30 -6.05 -0.64 13.74
C TRP A 30 -7.19 -1.57 13.28
N GLN A 31 -8.19 -1.85 14.12
CA GLN A 31 -9.32 -2.72 13.75
C GLN A 31 -10.20 -2.07 12.69
N MET A 32 -10.36 -0.74 12.75
CA MET A 32 -11.12 0.00 11.75
C MET A 32 -10.39 0.00 10.40
N VAL A 33 -9.08 0.21 10.41
CA VAL A 33 -8.25 0.14 9.19
C VAL A 33 -8.28 -1.27 8.59
N GLU A 34 -8.17 -2.31 9.42
CA GLU A 34 -8.21 -3.70 8.96
C GLU A 34 -9.54 -4.04 8.28
N LYS A 35 -10.68 -3.59 8.84
CA LYS A 35 -12.00 -3.78 8.22
C LYS A 35 -12.11 -3.16 6.82
N LYS A 36 -11.36 -2.07 6.56
CA LYS A 36 -11.32 -1.40 5.25
C LYS A 36 -10.34 -2.06 4.27
N TRP A 37 -9.48 -2.97 4.73
CA TRP A 37 -8.36 -3.45 3.93
C TRP A 37 -8.73 -4.11 2.59
N PRO A 38 -9.86 -4.84 2.46
CA PRO A 38 -10.31 -5.31 1.14
C PRO A 38 -10.53 -4.19 0.13
N ALA A 39 -11.03 -3.02 0.57
CA ALA A 39 -11.16 -1.84 -0.28
C ALA A 39 -9.80 -1.26 -0.65
N PHE A 40 -8.85 -1.23 0.29
CA PHE A 40 -7.47 -0.82 0.01
C PHE A 40 -6.80 -1.69 -1.06
N ARG A 41 -6.94 -3.02 -0.98
CA ARG A 41 -6.40 -3.92 -2.02
C ARG A 41 -6.93 -3.53 -3.40
N LYS A 42 -8.24 -3.32 -3.54
CA LYS A 42 -8.84 -2.89 -4.81
C LYS A 42 -8.33 -1.52 -5.26
N ALA A 43 -8.34 -0.54 -4.36
CA ALA A 43 -7.92 0.84 -4.60
C ALA A 43 -6.47 0.95 -5.07
N PHE A 44 -5.58 0.14 -4.48
CA PHE A 44 -4.16 0.08 -4.81
C PHE A 44 -3.80 -1.09 -5.72
N ARG A 45 -4.76 -1.64 -6.49
CA ARG A 45 -4.52 -2.64 -7.54
C ARG A 45 -3.72 -3.85 -7.03
N ASP A 46 -4.18 -4.39 -5.90
CA ASP A 46 -3.58 -5.47 -5.11
C ASP A 46 -2.13 -5.20 -4.67
N PHE A 47 -1.79 -3.91 -4.51
CA PHE A 47 -0.46 -3.45 -4.14
C PHE A 47 0.64 -3.93 -5.10
N SER A 48 0.34 -4.06 -6.39
CA SER A 48 1.38 -4.22 -7.42
C SER A 48 2.26 -2.96 -7.49
N PRO A 49 3.57 -3.04 -7.19
CA PRO A 49 4.45 -1.88 -7.23
C PRO A 49 4.43 -1.19 -8.60
N GLU A 50 4.42 -1.94 -9.70
CA GLU A 50 4.37 -1.43 -11.08
C GLU A 50 3.11 -0.61 -11.35
N LYS A 51 1.96 -1.09 -10.86
CA LYS A 51 0.67 -0.43 -11.07
C LYS A 51 0.48 0.77 -10.14
N VAL A 52 0.98 0.68 -8.91
CA VAL A 52 0.85 1.72 -7.88
C VAL A 52 1.80 2.89 -8.15
N ALA A 53 3.04 2.61 -8.57
CA ALA A 53 4.03 3.65 -8.92
C ALA A 53 3.57 4.56 -10.07
N ARG A 54 2.64 4.06 -10.92
CA ARG A 54 2.05 4.76 -12.07
C ARG A 54 0.74 5.49 -11.77
N LEU A 55 0.29 5.52 -10.51
CA LEU A 55 -0.90 6.29 -10.16
C LEU A 55 -0.65 7.79 -10.44
N SER A 56 -1.54 8.36 -11.24
CA SER A 56 -1.51 9.76 -11.62
C SER A 56 -2.14 10.65 -10.56
N GLU A 57 -1.98 11.96 -10.70
CA GLU A 57 -2.71 12.95 -9.89
C GLU A 57 -4.24 12.79 -10.00
N ARG A 58 -4.75 12.34 -11.15
CA ARG A 58 -6.17 12.04 -11.31
C ARG A 58 -6.58 10.83 -10.46
N ASP A 59 -5.76 9.79 -10.44
CA ASP A 59 -6.01 8.61 -9.62
C ASP A 59 -5.98 8.96 -8.12
N ILE A 60 -5.00 9.76 -7.68
CA ILE A 60 -4.90 10.21 -6.28
C ILE A 60 -6.16 11.00 -5.89
N ARG A 61 -6.63 11.92 -6.74
CA ARG A 61 -7.89 12.65 -6.51
C ARG A 61 -9.09 11.71 -6.44
N ALA A 62 -9.16 10.69 -7.30
CA ALA A 62 -10.23 9.70 -7.26
C ALA A 62 -10.19 8.88 -5.95
N LEU A 63 -9.01 8.45 -5.50
CA LEU A 63 -8.82 7.77 -4.21
C LEU A 63 -9.24 8.64 -3.02
N MET A 64 -9.01 9.95 -3.09
CA MET A 64 -9.49 10.89 -2.07
C MET A 64 -11.02 11.02 -2.01
N GLN A 65 -11.76 10.51 -3.00
CA GLN A 65 -13.23 10.42 -2.97
C GLN A 65 -13.74 9.04 -2.54
N ASP A 66 -12.87 8.04 -2.45
CA ASP A 66 -13.27 6.68 -2.06
C ASP A 66 -13.47 6.57 -0.54
N SER A 67 -14.72 6.41 -0.13
CA SER A 67 -15.11 6.22 1.28
C SER A 67 -14.77 4.82 1.82
N GLY A 68 -14.42 3.89 0.94
CA GLY A 68 -13.94 2.55 1.27
C GLY A 68 -12.60 2.58 2.00
N ILE A 69 -11.74 3.56 1.71
CA ILE A 69 -10.41 3.70 2.30
C ILE A 69 -10.31 4.84 3.31
N VAL A 70 -9.12 5.03 3.90
CA VAL A 70 -8.79 6.22 4.69
C VAL A 70 -8.33 7.32 3.74
N ARG A 71 -9.13 8.38 3.62
CA ARG A 71 -8.90 9.53 2.74
C ARG A 71 -7.84 10.48 3.32
N ASN A 72 -6.58 10.06 3.25
CA ASN A 72 -5.43 10.85 3.67
C ASN A 72 -4.42 10.95 2.51
N GLU A 73 -4.35 12.12 1.90
CA GLU A 73 -3.53 12.33 0.70
C GLU A 73 -2.05 12.07 0.93
N LYS A 74 -1.50 12.51 2.06
CA LYS A 74 -0.07 12.29 2.39
C LYS A 74 0.25 10.80 2.47
N LYS A 75 -0.62 10.01 3.09
CA LYS A 75 -0.45 8.54 3.20
C LYS A 75 -0.62 7.84 1.83
N ILE A 76 -1.57 8.28 1.02
CA ILE A 76 -1.76 7.76 -0.35
C ILE A 76 -0.51 8.03 -1.20
N ARG A 77 0.00 9.27 -1.17
CA ARG A 77 1.24 9.64 -1.88
C ARG A 77 2.45 8.86 -1.38
N ALA A 78 2.56 8.64 -0.08
CA ALA A 78 3.62 7.82 0.50
C ALA A 78 3.57 6.36 -0.03
N THR A 79 2.38 5.77 -0.18
CA THR A 79 2.24 4.43 -0.80
C THR A 79 2.70 4.42 -2.26
N VAL A 80 2.42 5.48 -3.04
CA VAL A 80 2.91 5.62 -4.42
C VAL A 80 4.43 5.73 -4.46
N GLU A 81 5.01 6.53 -3.56
CA GLU A 81 6.45 6.71 -3.49
C GLU A 81 7.17 5.41 -3.07
N ASN A 82 6.66 4.72 -2.05
CA ASN A 82 7.18 3.42 -1.64
C ASN A 82 7.15 2.40 -2.78
N ALA A 83 6.11 2.42 -3.62
CA ALA A 83 6.05 1.54 -4.79
C ALA A 83 7.18 1.82 -5.79
N ARG A 84 7.52 3.10 -6.00
CA ARG A 84 8.65 3.49 -6.85
C ARG A 84 9.98 3.03 -6.24
N THR A 85 10.17 3.25 -4.94
CA THR A 85 11.37 2.81 -4.23
C THR A 85 11.55 1.29 -4.28
N ILE A 86 10.47 0.52 -4.10
CA ILE A 86 10.51 -0.94 -4.24
C ILE A 86 10.98 -1.35 -5.64
N LEU A 87 10.44 -0.71 -6.70
CA LEU A 87 10.85 -1.00 -8.08
C LEU A 87 12.31 -0.63 -8.35
N ASP A 88 12.81 0.47 -7.78
CA ASP A 88 14.21 0.87 -7.94
C ASP A 88 15.15 -0.10 -7.23
N LEU A 89 14.84 -0.50 -6.00
CA LEU A 89 15.58 -1.54 -5.28
C LEU A 89 15.52 -2.90 -6.01
N ALA A 90 14.38 -3.26 -6.59
CA ALA A 90 14.23 -4.49 -7.35
C ALA A 90 15.08 -4.50 -8.64
N LYS A 91 15.37 -3.34 -9.25
CA LYS A 91 16.31 -3.28 -10.39
C LYS A 91 17.74 -3.60 -9.96
N GLU A 92 18.14 -3.18 -8.76
CA GLU A 92 19.49 -3.37 -8.23
C GLU A 92 19.70 -4.76 -7.61
N HIS A 93 18.67 -5.29 -6.93
CA HIS A 93 18.77 -6.50 -6.11
C HIS A 93 17.83 -7.65 -6.56
N GLY A 94 17.03 -7.44 -7.59
CA GLY A 94 16.02 -8.40 -8.08
C GLY A 94 14.68 -8.33 -7.35
N SER A 95 14.68 -8.13 -6.02
CA SER A 95 13.47 -7.99 -5.19
C SER A 95 13.83 -7.38 -3.83
N VAL A 96 12.89 -6.68 -3.18
CA VAL A 96 13.09 -6.17 -1.80
C VAL A 96 13.05 -7.26 -0.73
N LYS A 97 12.71 -8.49 -1.11
CA LYS A 97 12.84 -9.67 -0.27
C LYS A 97 14.29 -10.15 -0.15
N ALA A 98 15.11 -9.89 -1.18
CA ALA A 98 16.40 -10.52 -1.42
C ALA A 98 17.42 -10.23 -0.31
#